data_AF-A0AAV5TEL7-F1
#
_entry.id   AF-A0AAV5TEL7-F1
#
_cell.length_a   1.000
_cell.length_b   1.000
_cell.length_c   1.000
_cell.angle_alpha   90.00
_cell.angle_beta   90.00
_cell.angle_gamma   90.00
#
_symmetry.space_group_name_H-M   'P 1'
#
loop_
_entity.id
_entity.type
_entity.pdbx_description
1 polymer ?
#
loop_
_entity_poly.entity_id
_entity_poly.type
_entity_poly.pdbx_seq_one_letter_code
_entity_poly.pdbx_strand_id
1 'polypeptide(L)'
;QMFAVLLLGCVSFLIYSIVRYYQYTAKYPKGPLPLPFIGNFLDFDFKTQHKTFDRLGKQQKGIYTLFTPVPYVQITDYQLIKEAFVDKGDDFVGRPSNKVLEAFTFAPNVGVLNSSGDNWREQRRTAIMILRDFGMGKNLMEEQVRSSVSDYIDHLNSIEYKDNVDMRWPVQVMVANIINEALFGYRYKHGECAPLIKYVEDFNYMIEHMSDSKGLLLGMGFPFLTNLPIIGWYTYG
;
A
#
# COMPACT_ATOMS: atom_id res chain seq x y z
N GLN A 1 -24.62 26.21 -39.13
CA GLN A 1 -24.12 27.29 -38.25
C GLN A 1 -24.04 26.84 -36.79
N MET A 2 -25.11 26.32 -36.17
CA MET A 2 -25.10 25.81 -34.78
C MET A 2 -24.02 24.76 -34.49
N PHE A 3 -23.81 23.79 -35.39
CA PHE A 3 -22.79 22.76 -35.23
C PHE A 3 -21.36 23.32 -35.19
N ALA A 4 -21.05 24.33 -36.00
CA ALA A 4 -19.72 24.96 -36.03
C ALA A 4 -19.43 25.75 -34.74
N VAL A 5 -20.45 26.42 -34.18
CA VAL A 5 -20.33 27.13 -32.89
C VAL A 5 -20.11 26.15 -31.75
N LEU A 6 -20.85 25.03 -31.72
CA LEU A 6 -20.65 23.97 -30.73
C LEU A 6 -19.25 23.37 -30.83
N LEU A 7 -18.77 23.10 -32.04
CA LEU A 7 -17.44 22.54 -32.27
C LEU A 7 -16.33 23.51 -31.83
N LEU A 8 -16.45 24.81 -32.15
CA LEU A 8 -15.53 25.84 -31.68
C LEU A 8 -15.55 25.97 -30.15
N GLY A 9 -16.72 25.88 -29.53
CA GLY A 9 -16.86 25.86 -28.07
C GLY A 9 -16.16 24.66 -27.44
N CYS A 10 -16.38 23.46 -27.98
CA CYS A 10 -15.74 22.23 -27.49
C CYS A 10 -14.21 22.27 -27.66
N VAL A 11 -13.71 22.74 -28.80
CA VAL A 11 -12.26 22.87 -29.05
C VAL A 11 -11.64 23.91 -28.11
N SER A 12 -12.29 25.06 -27.93
CA SER A 12 -11.82 26.10 -27.01
C SER A 12 -11.78 25.60 -25.57
N PHE A 13 -12.82 24.88 -25.14
CA PHE A 13 -12.87 24.25 -23.82
C PHE A 13 -11.79 23.18 -23.65
N LEU A 14 -11.52 22.36 -24.68
CA LEU A 14 -10.47 21.36 -24.66
C LEU A 14 -9.08 22.01 -24.52
N ILE A 15 -8.79 23.03 -25.34
CA ILE A 15 -7.53 23.78 -25.26
C ILE A 15 -7.37 24.41 -23.88
N TYR A 16 -8.42 25.09 -23.38
CA TYR A 16 -8.41 25.67 -22.04
C TYR A 16 -8.11 24.61 -20.96
N SER A 17 -8.75 23.44 -21.05
CA SER A 17 -8.55 22.33 -20.11
C SER A 17 -7.11 21.78 -20.16
N ILE A 18 -6.53 21.63 -21.35
CA ILE A 18 -5.15 21.17 -21.54
C ILE A 18 -4.17 22.20 -20.97
N VAL A 19 -4.36 23.49 -21.25
CA VAL A 19 -3.51 24.56 -20.71
C VAL A 19 -3.58 24.57 -19.19
N ARG A 20 -4.79 24.47 -18.61
CA ARG A 20 -4.98 24.37 -17.16
C ARG A 20 -4.31 23.15 -16.55
N TYR A 21 -4.38 22.00 -17.23
CA TYR A 21 -3.72 20.78 -16.80
C TYR A 21 -2.19 20.98 -16.72
N TYR A 22 -1.55 21.50 -17.76
CA TYR A 22 -0.09 21.72 -17.73
C TYR A 22 0.34 22.84 -16.79
N GLN A 23 -0.51 23.86 -16.55
CA GLN A 23 -0.27 24.83 -15.47
C GLN A 23 -0.30 24.19 -14.08
N TYR A 24 -1.16 23.19 -13.88
CA TYR A 24 -1.20 22.42 -12.64
C TYR A 24 0.04 21.53 -12.48
N THR A 25 0.44 20.81 -13.53
CA THR A 25 1.60 19.90 -13.46
C THR A 25 2.92 20.64 -13.28
N ALA A 26 3.05 21.86 -13.81
CA ALA A 26 4.24 22.70 -13.68
C ALA A 26 4.57 23.13 -12.24
N LYS A 27 3.64 22.97 -11.28
CA LYS A 27 3.86 23.29 -9.86
C LYS A 27 4.71 22.26 -9.12
N TYR A 28 4.88 21.07 -9.69
CA TYR A 28 5.54 19.93 -9.07
C TYR A 28 6.96 19.72 -9.62
N PRO A 29 7.81 18.94 -8.93
CA PRO A 29 9.11 18.53 -9.47
C PRO A 29 8.97 17.94 -10.88
N LYS A 30 9.90 18.29 -11.77
CA LYS A 30 9.90 17.81 -13.15
C LYS A 30 10.00 16.28 -13.20
N GLY A 31 9.28 15.68 -14.14
CA GLY A 31 9.27 14.24 -14.36
C GLY A 31 8.90 13.93 -15.82
N PRO A 32 8.59 12.66 -16.13
CA PRO A 32 8.10 12.27 -17.44
C PRO A 32 6.87 13.09 -17.85
N LEU A 33 6.82 13.57 -19.09
CA LEU A 33 5.73 14.41 -19.58
C LEU A 33 4.40 13.65 -19.46
N PRO A 34 3.44 14.12 -18.64
CA PRO A 34 2.18 13.41 -18.46
C PRO A 34 1.22 13.77 -19.59
N LEU A 35 0.50 12.77 -20.12
CA LEU A 35 -0.57 13.02 -21.08
C LEU A 35 -1.74 13.74 -20.41
N PRO A 36 -2.48 14.61 -21.12
CA PRO A 36 -3.67 15.24 -20.57
C PRO A 36 -4.68 14.20 -20.08
N PHE A 37 -5.23 14.39 -18.88
CA PHE A 37 -6.25 13.55 -18.22
C PHE A 37 -5.82 12.12 -17.81
N ILE A 38 -4.98 11.46 -18.61
CA ILE A 38 -4.50 10.09 -18.36
C ILE A 38 -3.21 10.09 -17.53
N GLY A 39 -2.38 11.12 -17.66
CA GLY A 39 -1.10 11.20 -16.97
C GLY A 39 -0.05 10.25 -17.56
N ASN A 40 0.69 9.56 -16.69
CA ASN A 40 1.78 8.65 -17.03
C ASN A 40 1.35 7.17 -17.00
N PHE A 41 0.05 6.85 -16.97
CA PHE A 41 -0.44 5.47 -16.89
C PHE A 41 0.11 4.54 -17.97
N LEU A 42 0.33 5.04 -19.19
CA LEU A 42 0.78 4.21 -20.32
C LEU A 42 2.23 3.73 -20.17
N ASP A 43 3.06 4.51 -19.48
CA ASP A 43 4.48 4.20 -19.28
C ASP A 43 4.73 3.45 -17.95
N PHE A 44 3.66 3.11 -17.23
CA PHE A 44 3.72 2.58 -15.88
C PHE A 44 3.24 1.13 -15.81
N ASP A 45 4.18 0.22 -15.54
CA ASP A 45 3.86 -1.17 -15.22
C ASP A 45 3.47 -1.29 -13.73
N PHE A 46 2.19 -1.56 -13.48
CA PHE A 46 1.62 -1.73 -12.15
C PHE A 46 2.12 -2.98 -11.42
N LYS A 47 2.60 -4.00 -12.12
CA LYS A 47 3.17 -5.22 -11.51
C LYS A 47 4.61 -5.03 -11.06
N THR A 48 5.37 -4.21 -11.79
CA THR A 48 6.80 -3.98 -11.51
C THR A 48 7.14 -2.51 -11.26
N GLN A 49 6.27 -1.82 -10.50
CA GLN A 49 6.38 -0.40 -10.19
C GLN A 49 7.77 0.02 -9.70
N HIS A 50 8.37 -0.77 -8.82
CA HIS A 50 9.70 -0.53 -8.27
C HIS A 50 10.79 -0.44 -9.36
N LYS A 51 10.69 -1.20 -10.45
CA LYS A 51 11.62 -1.12 -11.59
C LYS A 51 11.43 0.17 -12.39
N THR A 52 10.18 0.57 -12.59
CA THR A 52 9.85 1.86 -13.22
C THR A 52 10.37 3.01 -12.37
N PHE A 53 10.20 2.94 -11.06
CA PHE A 53 10.67 3.96 -10.14
C PHE A 53 12.19 4.09 -10.13
N ASP A 54 12.93 2.97 -10.11
CA ASP A 54 14.40 2.96 -10.17
C ASP A 54 14.92 3.55 -11.50
N ARG A 55 14.35 3.11 -12.64
CA ARG A 55 14.72 3.62 -13.97
C ARG A 55 14.52 5.13 -14.07
N LEU A 56 13.35 5.62 -13.64
CA LEU A 56 13.02 7.05 -13.68
C LEU A 56 13.84 7.85 -12.66
N GLY A 57 14.10 7.30 -11.47
CA GLY A 57 14.94 7.91 -10.45
C GLY A 57 16.34 8.23 -10.97
N LYS A 58 16.95 7.29 -11.70
CA LYS A 58 18.25 7.48 -12.37
C LYS A 58 18.20 8.58 -13.45
N GLN A 59 17.11 8.69 -14.20
CA GLN A 59 16.94 9.69 -15.26
C GLN A 59 16.65 11.11 -14.71
N GLN A 60 15.94 11.20 -13.59
CA GLN A 60 15.41 12.45 -13.03
C GLN A 60 16.16 12.93 -11.78
N LYS A 61 17.38 12.43 -11.55
CA LYS A 61 18.24 12.84 -10.41
C LYS A 61 17.57 12.65 -9.05
N GLY A 62 16.82 11.56 -8.86
CA GLY A 62 16.33 11.17 -7.54
C GLY A 62 14.99 11.75 -7.10
N ILE A 63 14.46 12.78 -7.76
CA ILE A 63 13.15 13.38 -7.43
C ILE A 63 12.36 13.76 -8.68
N TYR A 64 11.14 13.27 -8.78
CA TYR A 64 10.28 13.53 -9.94
C TYR A 64 8.81 13.29 -9.60
N THR A 65 7.93 13.82 -10.45
CA THR A 65 6.48 13.61 -10.30
C THR A 65 5.96 12.66 -11.36
N LEU A 66 5.16 11.69 -10.93
CA LEU A 66 4.31 10.87 -11.78
C LEU A 66 2.86 11.31 -11.61
N PHE A 67 2.16 11.57 -12.71
CA PHE A 67 0.75 11.88 -12.69
C PHE A 67 -0.04 10.61 -13.00
N THR A 68 -0.77 10.10 -12.02
CA THR A 68 -1.77 9.03 -12.22
C THR A 68 -3.11 9.55 -11.70
N PRO A 69 -3.81 10.29 -12.58
CA PRO A 69 -4.63 11.49 -12.37
C PRO A 69 -4.32 12.46 -11.22
N VAL A 70 -3.73 11.97 -10.13
CA VAL A 70 -3.23 12.72 -8.98
C VAL A 70 -1.70 12.75 -9.05
N PRO A 71 -1.03 13.83 -8.59
CA PRO A 71 0.43 13.89 -8.55
C PRO A 71 1.00 13.01 -7.44
N TYR A 72 1.91 12.12 -7.82
CA TYR A 72 2.74 11.33 -6.93
C TYR A 72 4.20 11.77 -7.08
N VAL A 73 4.71 12.47 -6.07
CA VAL A 73 6.13 12.85 -6.01
C VAL A 73 6.92 11.65 -5.52
N GLN A 74 7.81 11.14 -6.37
CA GLN A 74 8.69 10.03 -6.09
C GLN A 74 10.04 10.55 -5.62
N ILE A 75 10.53 10.01 -4.51
CA ILE A 75 11.86 10.28 -3.97
C ILE A 75 12.63 8.96 -3.96
N THR A 76 13.73 8.92 -4.71
CA THR A 76 14.53 7.72 -4.97
C THR A 76 16.01 7.91 -4.62
N ASP A 77 16.45 9.15 -4.37
CA ASP A 77 17.79 9.44 -3.86
C ASP A 77 17.84 9.33 -2.33
N TYR A 78 18.89 8.72 -1.81
CA TYR A 78 19.05 8.47 -0.38
C TYR A 78 19.10 9.76 0.45
N GLN A 79 19.81 10.80 -0.01
CA GLN A 79 19.92 12.04 0.76
C GLN A 79 18.57 12.75 0.81
N LEU A 80 17.82 12.73 -0.29
CA LEU A 80 16.45 13.28 -0.31
C LEU A 80 15.48 12.47 0.55
N ILE A 81 15.59 11.14 0.56
CA ILE A 81 14.78 10.28 1.45
C ILE A 81 15.09 10.60 2.92
N LYS A 82 16.38 10.75 3.27
CA LYS A 82 16.79 11.14 4.63
C LYS A 82 16.24 12.52 4.98
N GLU A 83 16.39 13.51 4.10
CA GLU A 83 15.87 14.86 4.34
C GLU A 83 14.36 14.82 4.56
N ALA A 84 13.60 14.10 3.72
CA ALA A 84 12.15 14.03 3.81
C ALA A 84 11.65 13.31 5.07
N PHE A 85 12.17 12.12 5.36
CA PHE A 85 11.62 11.26 6.41
C PHE A 85 12.31 11.39 7.78
N VAL A 86 13.47 12.04 7.85
CA VAL A 86 14.20 12.27 9.10
C VAL A 86 14.26 13.75 9.43
N ASP A 87 14.89 14.57 8.58
CA ASP A 87 15.14 15.98 8.89
C ASP A 87 13.84 16.81 8.86
N LYS A 88 12.90 16.45 7.98
CA LYS A 88 11.57 17.04 7.81
C LYS A 88 10.44 16.05 8.12
N GLY A 89 10.70 15.06 8.97
CA GLY A 89 9.77 13.93 9.19
C GLY A 89 8.34 14.33 9.53
N ASP A 90 8.15 15.44 10.27
CA ASP A 90 6.82 15.96 10.63
C ASP A 90 6.00 16.43 9.42
N ASP A 91 6.65 16.92 8.35
CA ASP A 91 5.99 17.34 7.11
C ASP A 91 5.54 16.13 6.27
N PHE A 92 6.22 14.99 6.41
CA PHE A 92 6.00 13.76 5.63
C PHE A 92 5.28 12.64 6.41
N VAL A 93 4.78 12.94 7.61
CA VAL A 93 4.14 11.93 8.49
C VAL A 93 2.75 11.50 8.04
N GLY A 94 2.12 12.25 7.12
CA GLY A 94 0.75 12.04 6.66
C GLY A 94 0.53 10.70 5.92
N ARG A 95 -0.75 10.35 5.74
CA ARG A 95 -1.19 9.24 4.87
C ARG A 95 -2.04 9.79 3.73
N PRO A 96 -1.96 9.20 2.53
CA PRO A 96 -2.86 9.58 1.44
C PRO A 96 -4.30 9.29 1.86
N SER A 97 -5.17 10.30 1.81
CA SER A 97 -6.62 10.14 1.95
C SER A 97 -7.23 10.01 0.56
N ASN A 98 -7.90 8.89 0.32
CA ASN A 98 -8.64 8.62 -0.90
C ASN A 98 -9.84 7.74 -0.54
N LYS A 99 -11.04 8.05 -1.05
CA LYS A 99 -12.26 7.26 -0.78
C LYS A 99 -12.08 5.76 -1.06
N VAL A 100 -11.33 5.42 -2.10
CA VAL A 100 -11.04 4.02 -2.45
C VAL A 100 -10.16 3.37 -1.40
N LEU A 101 -9.12 4.05 -0.91
CA LEU A 101 -8.24 3.53 0.15
C LEU A 101 -8.98 3.43 1.49
N GLU A 102 -9.83 4.39 1.80
CA GLU A 102 -10.63 4.42 3.03
C GLU A 102 -11.66 3.29 3.08
N ALA A 103 -12.16 2.80 1.93
CA ALA A 103 -13.07 1.66 1.88
C ALA A 103 -12.44 0.34 2.36
N PHE A 104 -11.11 0.23 2.35
CA PHE A 104 -10.39 -0.93 2.92
C PHE A 104 -10.12 -0.79 4.41
N THR A 105 -10.57 0.31 5.03
CA THR A 105 -10.40 0.56 6.46
C THR A 105 -11.74 0.41 7.17
N PHE A 106 -11.69 -0.08 8.42
CA PHE A 106 -12.90 -0.26 9.22
C PHE A 106 -13.59 1.08 9.54
N ALA A 107 -12.81 2.15 9.68
CA ALA A 107 -13.28 3.50 9.97
C ALA A 107 -12.25 4.53 9.49
N PRO A 108 -12.65 5.77 9.21
CA PRO A 108 -11.72 6.81 8.78
C PRO A 108 -10.69 7.12 9.88
N ASN A 109 -9.42 7.30 9.49
CA ASN A 109 -8.34 7.75 10.36
C ASN A 109 -8.10 6.86 11.60
N VAL A 110 -8.16 5.53 11.48
CA VAL A 110 -7.94 4.58 12.59
C VAL A 110 -6.72 3.67 12.40
N GLY A 111 -6.29 3.01 13.47
CA GLY A 111 -5.12 2.11 13.47
C GLY A 111 -3.80 2.87 13.44
N VAL A 112 -2.68 2.16 13.31
CA VAL A 112 -1.34 2.76 13.17
C VAL A 112 -0.96 2.99 11.71
N LEU A 113 -1.49 2.17 10.80
CA LEU A 113 -1.13 2.22 9.38
C LEU A 113 -1.88 3.31 8.61
N ASN A 114 -3.16 3.54 8.95
CA ASN A 114 -4.08 4.38 8.17
C ASN A 114 -4.52 5.67 8.88
N SER A 115 -3.93 6.00 10.04
CA SER A 115 -4.21 7.24 10.75
C SER A 115 -3.11 8.29 10.56
N SER A 116 -3.41 9.54 10.89
CA SER A 116 -2.49 10.68 10.86
C SER A 116 -2.76 11.65 12.01
N GLY A 117 -1.83 12.58 12.25
CA GLY A 117 -1.95 13.59 13.30
C GLY A 117 -1.93 13.00 14.71
N ASP A 118 -2.64 13.64 15.64
CA ASP A 118 -2.64 13.26 17.06
C ASP A 118 -3.17 11.83 17.28
N ASN A 119 -4.18 11.40 16.52
CA ASN A 119 -4.72 10.05 16.64
C ASN A 119 -3.66 8.98 16.32
N TRP A 120 -2.86 9.20 15.28
CA TRP A 120 -1.73 8.33 14.96
C TRP A 120 -0.67 8.32 16.06
N ARG A 121 -0.32 9.50 16.61
CA ARG A 121 0.70 9.60 17.67
C ARG A 121 0.29 8.81 18.90
N GLU A 122 -0.96 8.96 19.34
CA GLU A 122 -1.48 8.25 20.52
C GLU A 122 -1.59 6.74 20.29
N GLN A 123 -2.15 6.30 19.16
CA GLN A 123 -2.24 4.88 18.84
C GLN A 123 -0.86 4.23 18.68
N ARG A 124 0.09 4.90 18.02
CA ARG A 124 1.47 4.40 17.87
C ARG A 124 2.16 4.28 19.22
N ARG A 125 2.08 5.31 20.07
CA ARG A 125 2.68 5.30 21.42
C ARG A 125 2.08 4.17 22.26
N THR A 126 0.76 4.05 22.26
CA THR A 126 0.04 3.03 23.02
C THR A 126 0.40 1.63 22.53
N ALA A 127 0.40 1.38 21.22
CA ALA A 127 0.77 0.09 20.65
C ALA A 127 2.21 -0.32 21.00
N ILE A 128 3.17 0.61 20.91
CA ILE A 128 4.56 0.33 21.29
C ILE A 128 4.67 0.02 22.79
N MET A 129 3.96 0.75 23.64
CA MET A 129 3.92 0.50 25.09
C MET A 129 3.39 -0.90 25.38
N ILE A 130 2.24 -1.25 24.82
CA ILE A 130 1.62 -2.58 24.94
C ILE A 130 2.58 -3.68 24.46
N LEU A 131 3.23 -3.52 23.31
CA LEU A 131 4.19 -4.50 22.81
C LEU A 131 5.39 -4.69 23.76
N ARG A 132 5.90 -3.62 24.37
CA ARG A 132 6.98 -3.71 25.38
C ARG A 132 6.51 -4.40 26.66
N ASP A 133 5.26 -4.20 27.04
CA ASP A 133 4.67 -4.85 28.22
C ASP A 133 4.45 -6.35 27.99
N PHE A 134 4.06 -6.75 26.77
CA PHE A 134 4.01 -8.16 26.34
C PHE A 134 5.37 -8.81 26.10
N GLY A 135 6.48 -8.08 26.29
CA GLY A 135 7.81 -8.68 26.29
C GLY A 135 8.69 -8.29 25.11
N MET A 136 8.25 -7.44 24.18
CA MET A 136 9.11 -6.96 23.09
C MET A 136 10.38 -6.30 23.65
N GLY A 137 11.54 -6.88 23.32
CA GLY A 137 12.84 -6.44 23.84
C GLY A 137 13.18 -6.94 25.26
N LYS A 138 12.45 -7.94 25.78
CA LYS A 138 12.69 -8.61 27.07
C LYS A 138 12.79 -10.13 26.87
N ASN A 139 13.30 -10.83 27.88
CA ASN A 139 13.46 -12.30 27.87
C ASN A 139 12.14 -13.05 27.62
N LEU A 140 11.00 -12.48 28.02
CA LEU A 140 9.69 -13.09 27.81
C LEU A 140 9.40 -13.37 26.32
N MET A 141 9.72 -12.42 25.43
CA MET A 141 9.56 -12.63 23.98
C MET A 141 10.56 -13.68 23.46
N GLU A 142 11.77 -13.72 24.00
CA GLU A 142 12.75 -14.75 23.63
C GLU A 142 12.23 -16.16 23.98
N GLU A 143 11.60 -16.33 25.15
CA GLU A 143 10.98 -17.59 25.57
C GLU A 143 9.82 -17.99 24.64
N GLN A 144 8.95 -17.05 24.27
CA GLN A 144 7.87 -17.29 23.30
C GLN A 144 8.39 -17.72 21.93
N VAL A 145 9.43 -17.02 21.43
CA VAL A 145 10.10 -17.36 20.17
C VAL A 145 10.74 -18.75 20.27
N ARG A 146 11.48 -19.05 21.34
CA ARG A 146 12.13 -20.35 21.55
C ARG A 146 11.10 -21.48 21.61
N SER A 147 9.97 -21.26 22.28
CA SER A 147 8.89 -22.22 22.35
C SER A 147 8.27 -22.48 20.97
N SER A 148 8.00 -21.42 20.19
CA SER A 148 7.48 -21.55 18.81
C SER A 148 8.46 -22.23 17.87
N VAL A 149 9.77 -22.00 18.06
CA VAL A 149 10.83 -22.69 17.30
C VAL A 149 10.90 -24.18 17.66
N SER A 150 10.70 -24.54 18.93
CA SER A 150 10.61 -25.95 19.34
C SER A 150 9.45 -26.65 18.63
N ASP A 151 8.24 -26.06 18.67
CA ASP A 151 7.05 -26.58 18.00
C ASP A 151 7.29 -26.77 16.49
N TYR A 152 7.97 -25.80 15.87
CA TYR A 152 8.36 -25.84 14.46
C TYR A 152 9.33 -26.99 14.16
N ILE A 153 10.37 -27.19 14.98
CA ILE A 153 11.35 -28.28 14.81
C ILE A 153 10.66 -29.64 14.98
N ASP A 154 9.79 -29.78 15.98
CA ASP A 154 9.02 -31.00 16.22
C ASP A 154 8.13 -31.32 15.03
N HIS A 155 7.48 -30.31 14.45
CA HIS A 155 6.72 -30.48 13.22
C HIS A 155 7.60 -30.93 12.05
N LEU A 156 8.75 -30.31 11.80
CA LEU A 156 9.66 -30.74 10.74
C LEU A 156 10.15 -32.18 10.93
N ASN A 157 10.38 -32.59 12.18
CA ASN A 157 10.78 -33.96 12.50
C ASN A 157 9.66 -34.96 12.23
N SER A 158 8.40 -34.56 12.40
CA SER A 158 7.22 -35.40 12.13
C SER A 158 6.90 -35.63 10.65
N ILE A 159 7.49 -34.85 9.73
CA ILE A 159 7.28 -35.01 8.29
C ILE A 159 8.01 -36.26 7.78
N GLU A 160 7.27 -37.21 7.21
CA GLU A 160 7.81 -38.48 6.69
C GLU A 160 8.68 -38.28 5.44
N TYR A 161 8.19 -37.54 4.45
CA TYR A 161 8.85 -37.31 3.17
C TYR A 161 9.62 -35.99 3.18
N LYS A 162 10.91 -36.05 3.53
CA LYS A 162 11.76 -34.85 3.69
C LYS A 162 12.40 -34.35 2.39
N ASP A 163 12.28 -35.10 1.29
CA ASP A 163 12.95 -34.76 0.03
C ASP A 163 12.33 -33.56 -0.69
N ASN A 164 11.06 -33.21 -0.41
CA ASN A 164 10.35 -32.08 -1.00
C ASN A 164 9.37 -31.44 -0.01
N VAL A 165 9.89 -30.72 0.99
CA VAL A 165 9.07 -29.99 1.97
C VAL A 165 8.89 -28.54 1.54
N ASP A 166 7.63 -28.08 1.42
CA ASP A 166 7.33 -26.65 1.28
C ASP A 166 7.51 -25.95 2.64
N MET A 167 8.58 -25.17 2.75
CA MET A 167 8.94 -24.45 3.98
C MET A 167 8.08 -23.21 4.24
N ARG A 168 7.25 -22.78 3.28
CA ARG A 168 6.39 -21.61 3.44
C ARG A 168 5.50 -21.72 4.68
N TRP A 169 4.75 -22.82 4.78
CA TRP A 169 3.76 -22.98 5.86
C TRP A 169 4.35 -23.24 7.23
N PRO A 170 5.34 -24.14 7.40
CA PRO A 170 6.02 -24.31 8.67
C PRO A 170 6.55 -22.99 9.24
N VAL A 171 7.17 -22.15 8.41
CA VAL A 171 7.70 -20.83 8.83
C VAL A 171 6.57 -19.84 9.12
N GLN A 172 5.56 -19.75 8.26
CA GLN A 172 4.44 -18.81 8.45
C GLN A 172 3.64 -19.13 9.72
N VAL A 173 3.37 -20.41 10.00
CA VAL A 173 2.67 -20.83 11.23
C VAL A 173 3.49 -20.49 12.47
N MET A 174 4.81 -20.73 12.45
CA MET A 174 5.70 -20.36 13.56
C MET A 174 5.64 -18.85 13.86
N VAL A 175 5.78 -18.00 12.84
CA VAL A 175 5.73 -16.54 12.99
C VAL A 175 4.34 -16.07 13.45
N ALA A 176 3.27 -16.62 12.87
CA ALA A 176 1.91 -16.30 13.27
C ALA A 176 1.61 -16.69 14.72
N ASN A 177 2.13 -17.83 15.20
CA ASN A 177 1.95 -18.27 16.57
C ASN A 177 2.62 -17.34 17.58
N ILE A 178 3.80 -16.80 17.27
CA ILE A 178 4.46 -15.79 18.12
C ILE A 178 3.56 -14.56 18.28
N ILE A 179 2.97 -14.08 17.17
CA ILE A 179 2.07 -12.91 17.19
C ILE A 179 0.75 -13.24 17.90
N ASN A 180 0.14 -14.40 17.60
CA ASN A 180 -1.14 -14.79 18.19
C ASN A 180 -1.04 -15.04 19.68
N GLU A 181 0.06 -15.61 20.16
CA GLU A 181 0.30 -15.77 21.58
C GLU A 181 0.46 -14.40 22.27
N ALA A 182 1.23 -13.49 21.67
CA ALA A 182 1.44 -12.17 22.23
C ALA A 182 0.16 -11.32 22.26
N LEU A 183 -0.70 -11.42 21.24
CA LEU A 183 -1.90 -10.58 21.13
C LEU A 183 -3.18 -11.21 21.67
N PHE A 184 -3.34 -12.52 21.49
CA PHE A 184 -4.59 -13.24 21.76
C PHE A 184 -4.42 -14.39 22.76
N GLY A 185 -3.20 -14.73 23.16
CA GLY A 185 -2.92 -15.79 24.12
C GLY A 185 -3.16 -17.20 23.61
N TYR A 186 -3.22 -17.43 22.29
CA TYR A 186 -3.39 -18.77 21.71
C TYR A 186 -2.43 -19.04 20.57
N ARG A 187 -2.24 -20.33 20.25
CA ARG A 187 -1.42 -20.81 19.12
C ARG A 187 -2.19 -21.82 18.29
N TYR A 188 -1.90 -21.87 17.00
CA TYR A 188 -2.36 -22.94 16.11
C TYR A 188 -1.40 -24.14 16.20
N LYS A 189 -1.96 -25.33 16.35
CA LYS A 189 -1.22 -26.57 16.09
C LYS A 189 -1.05 -26.74 14.59
N HIS A 190 0.05 -27.36 14.16
CA HIS A 190 0.33 -27.56 12.73
C HIS A 190 -0.79 -28.31 11.98
N GLY A 191 -1.48 -29.26 12.61
CA GLY A 191 -2.63 -29.96 12.01
C GLY A 191 -3.96 -29.16 12.03
N GLU A 192 -4.03 -28.05 12.76
CA GLU A 192 -5.26 -27.25 12.98
C GLU A 192 -5.11 -25.81 12.46
N CYS A 193 -4.07 -25.53 11.66
CA CYS A 193 -3.78 -24.19 11.15
C CYS A 193 -4.55 -23.82 9.86
N ALA A 194 -5.47 -24.67 9.40
CA ALA A 194 -6.28 -24.42 8.19
C ALA A 194 -7.00 -23.04 8.19
N PRO A 195 -7.54 -22.54 9.32
CA PRO A 195 -8.13 -21.19 9.36
C PRO A 195 -7.11 -20.08 9.08
N LEU A 196 -5.89 -20.20 9.63
CA LEU A 196 -4.79 -19.26 9.40
C LEU A 196 -4.33 -19.30 7.94
N ILE A 197 -4.15 -20.50 7.39
CA ILE A 197 -3.78 -20.72 5.99
C ILE A 197 -4.77 -20.02 5.08
N LYS A 198 -6.06 -20.32 5.28
CA LYS A 198 -7.15 -19.74 4.49
C LYS A 198 -7.14 -18.21 4.57
N TYR A 199 -7.00 -17.64 5.77
CA TYR A 199 -6.94 -16.19 5.94
C TYR A 199 -5.77 -15.56 5.15
N VAL A 200 -4.58 -16.17 5.23
CA VAL A 200 -3.38 -15.69 4.50
C VAL A 200 -3.57 -15.82 2.99
N GLU A 201 -4.17 -16.91 2.52
CA GLU A 201 -4.47 -17.10 1.09
C GLU A 201 -5.50 -16.11 0.57
N ASP A 202 -6.63 -15.94 1.29
CA ASP A 202 -7.67 -14.98 0.95
C ASP A 202 -7.12 -13.54 0.95
N PHE A 203 -6.25 -13.21 1.91
CA PHE A 203 -5.58 -11.91 1.97
C PHE A 203 -4.62 -11.69 0.80
N ASN A 204 -3.80 -12.69 0.46
CA ASN A 204 -2.90 -12.59 -0.70
C ASN A 204 -3.69 -12.47 -2.01
N TYR A 205 -4.76 -13.24 -2.16
CA TYR A 205 -5.66 -13.16 -3.30
C TYR A 205 -6.24 -11.74 -3.43
N MET A 206 -6.72 -11.15 -2.33
CA MET A 206 -7.21 -9.78 -2.31
C MET A 206 -6.14 -8.79 -2.79
N ILE A 207 -4.93 -8.84 -2.22
CA ILE A 207 -3.83 -7.92 -2.58
C ILE A 207 -3.43 -8.05 -4.05
N GLU A 208 -3.35 -9.27 -4.58
CA GLU A 208 -3.03 -9.52 -5.98
C GLU A 208 -4.11 -8.94 -6.92
N HIS A 209 -5.39 -9.17 -6.63
CA HIS A 209 -6.50 -8.67 -7.45
C HIS A 209 -6.62 -7.14 -7.36
N MET A 210 -6.36 -6.55 -6.19
CA MET A 210 -6.30 -5.10 -6.05
C MET A 210 -5.21 -4.49 -6.94
N SER A 211 -4.03 -5.12 -7.02
CA SER A 211 -2.92 -4.62 -7.85
C SER A 211 -3.20 -4.70 -9.36
N ASP A 212 -4.02 -5.66 -9.78
CA ASP A 212 -4.41 -5.87 -11.18
C ASP A 212 -5.69 -5.11 -11.59
N SER A 213 -6.45 -4.59 -10.61
CA SER A 213 -7.72 -3.90 -10.88
C SER A 213 -7.51 -2.52 -11.50
N LYS A 214 -7.79 -2.41 -12.80
CA LYS A 214 -7.87 -1.13 -13.52
C LYS A 214 -8.98 -0.23 -12.97
N GLY A 215 -10.04 -0.83 -12.44
CA GLY A 215 -11.16 -0.11 -11.82
C GLY A 215 -10.73 0.62 -10.56
N LEU A 216 -9.90 -0.02 -9.72
CA LEU A 216 -9.29 0.59 -8.54
C LEU A 216 -8.51 1.87 -8.89
N LEU A 217 -7.66 1.80 -9.93
CA LEU A 217 -6.88 2.94 -10.41
C LEU A 217 -7.77 4.08 -10.93
N LEU A 218 -8.84 3.74 -11.66
CA LEU A 218 -9.82 4.72 -12.12
C LEU A 218 -10.58 5.36 -10.96
N GLY A 219 -10.94 4.59 -9.93
CA GLY A 219 -11.56 5.09 -8.70
C GLY A 219 -10.65 6.06 -7.94
N MET A 220 -9.37 5.70 -7.81
CA MET A 220 -8.37 6.56 -7.17
C MET A 220 -8.16 7.87 -7.93
N GLY A 221 -8.12 7.80 -9.26
CA GLY A 221 -7.91 8.98 -10.10
C GLY A 221 -9.14 9.85 -10.31
N PHE A 222 -10.33 9.25 -10.27
CA PHE A 222 -11.62 9.93 -10.47
C PHE A 222 -12.59 9.56 -9.34
N PRO A 223 -12.46 10.16 -8.14
CA PRO A 223 -13.26 9.81 -6.96
C PRO A 223 -14.77 10.01 -7.12
N PHE A 224 -15.23 10.72 -8.16
CA PHE A 224 -16.66 10.83 -8.43
C PHE A 224 -17.26 9.51 -8.93
N LEU A 225 -16.45 8.66 -9.60
CA LEU A 225 -16.87 7.36 -10.12
C LEU A 225 -17.35 6.42 -9.01
N THR A 226 -16.81 6.56 -7.79
CA THR A 226 -17.19 5.74 -6.64
C THR A 226 -18.64 5.94 -6.20
N ASN A 227 -19.27 7.06 -6.58
CA ASN A 227 -20.66 7.37 -6.22
C ASN A 227 -21.64 6.98 -7.33
N LEU A 228 -21.15 6.49 -8.48
CA LEU A 228 -22.01 6.08 -9.59
C LEU A 228 -22.55 4.67 -9.35
N PRO A 229 -23.86 4.43 -9.59
CA PRO A 229 -24.43 3.09 -9.50
C PRO A 229 -23.71 2.12 -10.44
N ILE A 230 -23.46 0.89 -9.99
CA ILE A 230 -22.78 -0.19 -10.74
C ILE A 230 -21.29 0.09 -11.00
N ILE A 231 -20.94 1.23 -11.57
CA ILE A 231 -19.55 1.64 -11.86
C ILE A 231 -18.74 1.74 -10.56
N GLY A 232 -19.33 2.29 -9.50
CA GLY A 232 -18.67 2.42 -8.20
C GLY A 232 -18.19 1.09 -7.63
N TRP A 233 -18.90 -0.02 -7.86
CA TRP A 233 -18.47 -1.34 -7.39
C TRP A 233 -17.15 -1.78 -8.03
N TYR A 234 -16.99 -1.54 -9.34
CA TYR A 234 -15.74 -1.84 -10.04
C TYR A 234 -14.58 -0.92 -9.62
N THR A 235 -14.86 0.22 -8.97
CA THR A 235 -13.80 1.13 -8.50
C THR A 235 -13.13 0.72 -7.19
N TYR A 236 -13.65 -0.31 -6.50
CA TYR A 236 -13.08 -0.80 -5.24
C TYR A 236 -12.26 -2.08 -5.37
N GLY A 237 -11.99 -2.55 -6.58
CA GLY A 237 -11.26 -3.81 -6.79
C GLY A 237 -12.20 -4.93 -7.17
#